data_AF-A0A7W1W6T1-F1
#
_entry.id   AF-A0A7W1W6T1-F1
#
_cell.length_a   1.000
_cell.length_b   1.000
_cell.length_c   1.000
_cell.angle_alpha   90.00
_cell.angle_beta   90.00
_cell.angle_gamma   90.00
#
_symmetry.space_group_name_H-M   'P 1'
#
loop_
_entity.id
_entity.type
_entity.pdbx_description
1 polymer ?
#
loop_
_entity_poly.entity_id
_entity_poly.type
_entity_poly.pdbx_seq_one_letter_code
_entity_poly.pdbx_strand_id
1 'polypeptide(L)'
;MSLFSRIGNLWRGFLSLWIADVEKEHPEIAYENAINSMIEKYSKLKTATAGIIRRRDEIDERFKKLTADLAQTEAELDTAVETNQDDLAMVLIQKKNALTTEHAELTAEAEAARSDADSAKSSLMSVQTEIKKLQAERETMLAKFQSAQARVKIQEQLDGLSVDEEVRALDNVRSHIKTTIAEANLGKELSESSLDARLGKLKNQVGDVQAKKQLEELKAKKAAQQQQGQQKTM
;
A
#
# COMPACT_ATOMS: atom_id res chain seq x y z
N MET A 1 19.48 28.53 -23.03
CA MET A 1 18.43 27.70 -22.38
C MET A 1 18.78 26.23 -22.60
N SER A 2 19.11 25.51 -21.54
CA SER A 2 19.70 24.16 -21.62
C SER A 2 18.71 23.12 -22.18
N LEU A 3 19.15 22.26 -23.10
CA LEU A 3 18.41 21.11 -23.62
C LEU A 3 17.87 20.21 -22.49
N PHE A 4 18.59 20.12 -21.37
CA PHE A 4 18.15 19.41 -20.16
C PHE A 4 16.83 19.95 -19.57
N SER A 5 16.66 21.28 -19.57
CA SER A 5 15.42 21.90 -19.09
C SER A 5 14.23 21.62 -20.01
N ARG A 6 14.47 21.47 -21.32
CA ARG A 6 13.45 21.14 -22.31
C ARG A 6 13.04 19.68 -22.22
N ILE A 7 14.00 18.78 -22.02
CA ILE A 7 13.76 17.34 -21.79
C ILE A 7 12.99 17.16 -20.47
N GLY A 8 13.43 17.78 -19.38
CA GLY A 8 12.73 17.70 -18.08
C GLY A 8 11.29 18.22 -18.13
N ASN A 9 11.03 19.29 -18.89
CA ASN A 9 9.67 19.83 -19.05
C ASN A 9 8.78 18.94 -19.94
N LEU A 10 9.33 18.34 -21.02
CA LEU A 10 8.62 17.36 -21.84
C LEU A 10 8.21 16.12 -21.05
N TRP A 11 9.10 15.61 -20.19
CA TRP A 11 8.81 14.45 -19.35
C TRP A 11 7.79 14.75 -18.24
N ARG A 12 7.87 15.92 -17.58
CA ARG A 12 6.84 16.34 -16.60
C ARG A 12 5.46 16.49 -17.24
N GLY A 13 5.38 17.09 -18.43
CA GLY A 13 4.13 17.21 -19.16
C GLY A 13 3.53 15.87 -19.58
N PHE A 14 4.37 14.91 -19.98
CA PHE A 14 3.91 13.57 -20.36
C PHE A 14 3.38 12.77 -19.15
N LEU A 15 4.05 12.88 -17.98
CA LEU A 15 3.60 12.23 -16.75
C LEU A 15 2.28 12.83 -16.23
N SER A 16 2.09 14.16 -16.33
CA SER A 16 0.85 14.79 -15.85
C SER A 16 -0.37 14.45 -16.72
N LEU A 17 -0.17 14.25 -18.02
CA LEU A 17 -1.25 13.93 -18.96
C LEU A 17 -1.78 12.49 -18.81
N TRP A 18 -0.96 11.55 -18.33
CA TRP A 18 -1.34 10.14 -18.25
C TRP A 18 -1.78 9.70 -16.84
N ILE A 19 -1.28 10.37 -15.79
CA ILE A 19 -1.78 10.21 -14.41
C ILE A 19 -3.26 10.64 -14.26
N ALA A 20 -3.77 11.44 -15.21
CA ALA A 20 -5.13 11.95 -15.14
C ALA A 20 -6.23 10.87 -15.35
N ASP A 21 -5.93 9.76 -16.03
CA ASP A 21 -6.99 8.85 -16.55
C ASP A 21 -6.81 7.35 -16.23
N VAL A 22 -5.90 6.95 -15.33
CA VAL A 22 -5.89 5.57 -14.81
C VAL A 22 -6.64 5.51 -13.49
N GLU A 23 -7.77 4.81 -13.56
CA GLU A 23 -8.71 4.46 -12.51
C GLU A 23 -8.00 4.17 -11.18
N LYS A 24 -8.41 4.89 -10.14
CA LYS A 24 -7.80 4.92 -8.79
C LYS A 24 -7.79 3.55 -8.07
N GLU A 25 -8.32 2.50 -8.69
CA GLU A 25 -8.45 1.16 -8.11
C GLU A 25 -7.19 0.29 -8.29
N HIS A 26 -6.34 0.57 -9.28
CA HIS A 26 -5.14 -0.25 -9.56
C HIS A 26 -3.86 0.58 -9.74
N PRO A 27 -3.30 1.16 -8.64
CA PRO A 27 -2.08 1.96 -8.71
C PRO A 27 -0.87 1.16 -9.23
N GLU A 28 -0.84 -0.16 -9.02
CA GLU A 28 0.22 -1.04 -9.53
C GLU A 28 0.32 -1.00 -11.06
N ILE A 29 -0.82 -1.11 -11.75
CA ILE A 29 -0.91 -1.13 -13.21
C ILE A 29 -0.46 0.22 -13.78
N ALA A 30 -0.83 1.33 -13.12
CA ALA A 30 -0.39 2.66 -13.51
C ALA A 30 1.15 2.79 -13.50
N TYR A 31 1.79 2.39 -12.39
CA TYR A 31 3.24 2.44 -12.28
C TYR A 31 3.93 1.49 -13.28
N GLU A 32 3.42 0.28 -13.47
CA GLU A 32 3.99 -0.68 -14.42
C GLU A 32 3.95 -0.18 -15.85
N ASN A 33 2.82 0.35 -16.29
CA ASN A 33 2.67 0.93 -17.63
C ASN A 33 3.61 2.12 -17.84
N ALA A 34 3.73 3.01 -16.85
CA ALA A 34 4.65 4.14 -16.91
C ALA A 34 6.12 3.69 -17.00
N ILE A 35 6.53 2.72 -16.18
CA ILE A 35 7.88 2.16 -16.18
C ILE A 35 8.18 1.45 -17.50
N ASN A 36 7.26 0.63 -18.00
CA ASN A 36 7.41 -0.08 -19.27
C ASN A 36 7.54 0.90 -20.45
N SER A 37 6.71 1.95 -20.47
CA SER A 37 6.84 3.02 -21.47
C SER A 37 8.21 3.70 -21.41
N MET A 38 8.72 3.98 -20.21
CA MET A 38 10.05 4.56 -20.03
C MET A 38 11.17 3.62 -20.49
N ILE A 39 11.06 2.31 -20.21
CA ILE A 39 12.03 1.30 -20.65
C ILE A 39 12.06 1.19 -22.18
N GLU A 40 10.90 1.20 -22.83
CA GLU A 40 10.82 1.17 -24.29
C GLU A 40 11.48 2.41 -24.92
N LYS A 41 11.19 3.59 -24.37
CA LYS A 41 11.83 4.85 -24.80
C LYS A 41 13.34 4.84 -24.54
N TYR A 42 13.78 4.29 -23.41
CA TYR A 42 15.20 4.11 -23.10
C TYR A 42 15.89 3.23 -24.13
N SER A 43 15.26 2.14 -24.57
CA SER A 43 15.79 1.26 -25.62
C SER A 43 15.98 2.00 -26.96
N LYS A 44 14.98 2.79 -27.37
CA LYS A 44 15.06 3.66 -28.57
C LYS A 44 16.19 4.70 -28.43
N LEU A 45 16.26 5.37 -27.27
CA LEU A 45 17.30 6.35 -27.00
C LEU A 45 18.70 5.72 -27.01
N LYS A 46 18.87 4.54 -26.40
CA LYS A 46 20.14 3.79 -26.39
C LYS A 46 20.62 3.50 -27.82
N THR A 47 19.71 3.10 -28.71
CA THR A 47 20.03 2.85 -30.12
C THR A 47 20.45 4.13 -30.85
N ALA A 48 19.72 5.23 -30.65
CA ALA A 48 20.09 6.52 -31.22
C ALA A 48 21.46 7.02 -30.70
N THR A 49 21.70 6.91 -29.39
CA THR A 49 22.99 7.25 -28.76
C THR A 49 24.12 6.42 -29.33
N ALA A 50 23.93 5.12 -29.56
CA ALA A 50 24.93 4.27 -30.20
C ALA A 50 25.26 4.73 -31.63
N GLY A 51 24.26 5.18 -32.39
CA GLY A 51 24.46 5.78 -33.71
C GLY A 51 25.33 7.05 -33.66
N ILE A 52 25.09 7.93 -32.68
CA ILE A 52 25.89 9.16 -32.48
C ILE A 52 27.33 8.81 -32.07
N ILE A 53 27.50 7.86 -31.16
CA ILE A 53 28.84 7.39 -30.73
C ILE A 53 29.61 6.81 -31.90
N ARG A 54 28.97 5.98 -32.74
CA ARG A 54 29.61 5.44 -33.95
C ARG A 54 30.04 6.54 -34.91
N ARG A 55 29.20 7.54 -35.15
CA ARG A 55 29.55 8.70 -35.99
C ARG A 55 30.76 9.45 -35.44
N ARG A 56 30.81 9.68 -34.12
CA ARG A 56 31.98 10.28 -33.46
C ARG A 56 33.23 9.44 -33.71
N ASP A 57 33.15 8.12 -33.52
CA ASP A 57 34.30 7.23 -33.70
C ASP A 57 34.83 7.22 -35.14
N GLU A 58 33.92 7.21 -36.13
CA GLU A 58 34.27 7.33 -37.55
C GLU A 58 34.96 8.67 -37.86
N ILE A 59 34.48 9.78 -37.29
CA ILE A 59 35.10 11.09 -37.46
C ILE A 59 36.47 11.16 -36.77
N ASP A 60 36.59 10.62 -35.56
CA ASP A 60 37.85 10.56 -34.82
C ASP A 60 38.90 9.72 -35.58
N GLU A 61 38.49 8.64 -36.24
CA GLU A 61 39.38 7.82 -37.08
C GLU A 61 39.86 8.60 -38.32
N ARG A 62 38.94 9.25 -39.04
CA ARG A 62 39.29 10.14 -40.16
C ARG A 62 40.22 11.26 -39.73
N PHE A 63 39.95 11.88 -38.58
CA PHE A 63 40.76 12.95 -38.02
C PHE A 63 42.19 12.47 -37.76
N LYS A 64 42.35 11.34 -37.07
CA LYS A 64 43.67 10.74 -36.81
C LYS A 64 44.44 10.44 -38.09
N LYS A 65 43.77 9.89 -39.10
CA LYS A 65 44.39 9.60 -40.39
C LYS A 65 44.88 10.87 -41.07
N LEU A 66 44.04 11.90 -41.14
CA LEU A 66 44.38 13.18 -41.75
C LEU A 66 45.52 13.89 -41.02
N THR A 67 45.53 13.85 -39.68
CA THR A 67 46.65 14.38 -38.87
C THR A 67 47.96 13.63 -39.18
N ALA A 68 47.91 12.31 -39.35
CA ALA A 68 49.08 11.52 -39.71
C ALA A 68 49.57 11.83 -41.13
N ASP A 69 48.66 11.93 -42.10
CA ASP A 69 48.98 12.27 -43.49
C ASP A 69 49.60 13.67 -43.62
N LEU A 70 49.11 14.64 -42.82
CA LEU A 70 49.68 15.99 -42.71
C LEU A 70 51.11 15.93 -42.17
N ALA A 71 51.33 15.26 -41.03
CA ALA A 71 52.64 15.14 -40.40
C ALA A 71 53.65 14.42 -41.30
N GLN A 72 53.22 13.38 -42.02
CA GLN A 72 54.05 12.71 -43.01
C GLN A 72 54.42 13.66 -44.16
N THR A 73 53.45 14.41 -44.69
CA THR A 73 53.69 15.36 -45.79
C THR A 73 54.65 16.48 -45.37
N GLU A 74 54.59 16.92 -44.11
CA GLU A 74 55.55 17.87 -43.53
C GLU A 74 56.97 17.31 -43.49
N ALA A 75 57.14 16.08 -42.99
CA ALA A 75 58.46 15.43 -42.98
C ALA A 75 59.03 15.18 -44.39
N GLU A 76 58.18 14.80 -45.34
CA GLU A 76 58.54 14.66 -46.76
C GLU A 76 58.99 16.00 -47.35
N LEU A 77 58.26 17.08 -47.02
CA LEU A 77 58.59 18.44 -47.49
C LEU A 77 59.94 18.91 -46.94
N ASP A 78 60.18 18.72 -45.64
CA ASP A 78 61.45 19.08 -45.01
C ASP A 78 62.62 18.37 -45.70
N THR A 79 62.48 17.06 -45.96
CA THR A 79 63.49 16.27 -46.69
C THR A 79 63.71 16.78 -48.12
N ALA A 80 62.63 17.12 -48.84
CA ALA A 80 62.73 17.64 -50.20
C ALA A 80 63.47 19.00 -50.24
N VAL A 81 63.23 19.86 -49.25
CA VAL A 81 63.92 21.15 -49.10
C VAL A 81 65.40 20.94 -48.75
N GLU A 82 65.71 20.08 -47.79
CA GLU A 82 67.10 19.76 -47.41
C GLU A 82 67.93 19.18 -48.56
N THR A 83 67.28 18.43 -49.45
CA THR A 83 67.93 17.80 -50.61
C THR A 83 67.85 18.64 -51.89
N ASN A 84 67.37 19.90 -51.80
CA ASN A 84 67.21 20.84 -52.93
C ASN A 84 66.36 20.28 -54.09
N GLN A 85 65.32 19.51 -53.78
CA GLN A 85 64.35 18.98 -54.74
C GLN A 85 63.17 19.95 -54.88
N ASP A 86 63.41 21.12 -55.47
CA ASP A 86 62.46 22.25 -55.49
C ASP A 86 61.10 21.89 -56.13
N ASP A 87 61.12 21.12 -57.23
CA ASP A 87 59.89 20.68 -57.91
C ASP A 87 59.03 19.79 -56.99
N LEU A 88 59.66 18.89 -56.23
CA LEU A 88 58.97 18.02 -55.28
C LEU A 88 58.47 18.81 -54.06
N ALA A 89 59.28 19.73 -53.55
CA ALA A 89 58.89 20.62 -52.46
C ALA A 89 57.66 21.45 -52.84
N MET A 90 57.58 21.95 -54.08
CA MET A 90 56.42 22.71 -54.55
C MET A 90 55.12 21.89 -54.54
N VAL A 91 55.16 20.63 -54.99
CA VAL A 91 54.01 19.71 -54.96
C VAL A 91 53.61 19.39 -53.52
N LEU A 92 54.58 19.11 -52.64
CA LEU A 92 54.33 18.81 -51.23
C LEU A 92 53.76 20.01 -50.46
N ILE A 93 54.15 21.24 -50.78
CA ILE A 93 53.55 22.46 -50.22
C ILE A 93 52.07 22.55 -50.61
N GLN A 94 51.73 22.30 -51.89
CA GLN A 94 50.34 22.32 -52.34
C GLN A 94 49.50 21.26 -51.61
N LYS A 95 50.04 20.05 -51.48
CA LYS A 95 49.41 18.96 -50.71
C LYS A 95 49.24 19.34 -49.23
N LYS A 96 50.27 19.89 -48.59
CA LYS A 96 50.21 20.34 -47.19
C LYS A 96 49.12 21.39 -47.00
N ASN A 97 49.03 22.38 -47.90
CA ASN A 97 48.01 23.43 -47.81
C ASN A 97 46.59 22.83 -47.91
N ALA A 98 46.37 21.89 -48.83
CA ALA A 98 45.08 21.20 -48.95
C ALA A 98 44.74 20.38 -47.69
N LEU A 99 45.69 19.58 -47.19
CA LEU A 99 45.50 18.79 -45.96
C LEU A 99 45.30 19.69 -44.73
N THR A 100 45.94 20.85 -44.68
CA THR A 100 45.77 21.83 -43.59
C THR A 100 44.36 22.40 -43.56
N THR A 101 43.80 22.74 -44.73
CA THR A 101 42.41 23.19 -44.84
C THR A 101 41.44 22.10 -44.42
N GLU A 102 41.62 20.87 -44.93
CA GLU A 102 40.78 19.73 -44.55
C GLU A 102 40.90 19.43 -43.04
N HIS A 103 42.10 19.55 -42.46
CA HIS A 103 42.33 19.31 -41.04
C HIS A 103 41.58 20.33 -40.17
N ALA A 104 41.54 21.60 -40.56
CA ALA A 104 40.79 22.62 -39.86
C ALA A 104 39.27 22.33 -39.86
N GLU A 105 38.71 21.93 -41.01
CA GLU A 105 37.30 21.56 -41.13
C GLU A 105 36.96 20.31 -40.29
N LEU A 106 37.80 19.27 -40.39
CA LEU A 106 37.59 18.01 -39.69
C LEU A 106 37.81 18.14 -38.18
N THR A 107 38.65 19.08 -37.73
CA THR A 107 38.79 19.43 -36.30
C THR A 107 37.46 19.94 -35.76
N ALA A 108 36.82 20.89 -36.44
CA ALA A 108 35.53 21.44 -36.02
C ALA A 108 34.43 20.37 -36.04
N GLU A 109 34.43 19.49 -37.04
CA GLU A 109 33.49 18.36 -37.10
C GLU A 109 33.70 17.37 -35.95
N ALA A 110 34.94 17.05 -35.61
CA ALA A 110 35.29 16.15 -34.51
C ALA A 110 34.86 16.73 -33.14
N GLU A 111 35.09 18.02 -32.91
CA GLU A 111 34.64 18.70 -31.69
C GLU A 111 33.11 18.66 -31.54
N ALA A 112 32.38 18.96 -32.63
CA ALA A 112 30.93 18.89 -32.65
C ALA A 112 30.44 17.46 -32.38
N ALA A 113 31.00 16.45 -33.04
CA ALA A 113 30.62 15.05 -32.86
C ALA A 113 30.90 14.54 -31.44
N ARG A 114 31.99 14.98 -30.80
CA ARG A 114 32.29 14.68 -29.39
C ARG A 114 31.25 15.30 -28.45
N SER A 115 30.93 16.58 -28.65
CA SER A 115 29.90 17.29 -27.87
C SER A 115 28.52 16.63 -27.99
N ASP A 116 28.13 16.23 -29.20
CA ASP A 116 26.88 15.52 -29.47
C ASP A 116 26.84 14.15 -28.77
N ALA A 117 27.94 13.39 -28.82
CA ALA A 117 28.05 12.09 -28.16
C ALA A 117 27.97 12.21 -26.62
N ASP A 118 28.64 13.20 -26.04
CA ASP A 118 28.60 13.47 -24.61
C ASP A 118 27.20 13.89 -24.14
N SER A 119 26.54 14.76 -24.91
CA SER A 119 25.15 15.19 -24.67
C SER A 119 24.18 14.02 -24.75
N ALA A 120 24.34 13.15 -25.74
CA ALA A 120 23.52 11.94 -25.91
C ALA A 120 23.72 10.95 -24.74
N LYS A 121 24.97 10.72 -24.33
CA LYS A 121 25.31 9.85 -23.20
C LYS A 121 24.72 10.38 -21.88
N SER A 122 24.86 11.68 -21.64
CA SER A 122 24.31 12.32 -20.43
C SER A 122 22.79 12.23 -20.39
N SER A 123 22.12 12.44 -21.53
CA SER A 123 20.67 12.27 -21.65
C SER A 123 20.23 10.82 -21.36
N LEU A 124 20.96 9.84 -21.90
CA LEU A 124 20.70 8.41 -21.66
C LEU A 124 20.83 8.04 -20.17
N MET A 125 21.88 8.54 -19.49
CA MET A 125 22.08 8.33 -18.05
C MET A 125 20.98 8.99 -17.20
N SER A 126 20.53 10.18 -17.61
CA SER A 126 19.41 10.86 -16.95
C SER A 126 18.14 10.02 -17.02
N VAL A 127 17.77 9.51 -18.20
CA VAL A 127 16.59 8.65 -18.37
C VAL A 127 16.71 7.36 -17.54
N GLN A 128 17.89 6.73 -17.53
CA GLN A 128 18.13 5.55 -16.69
C GLN A 128 17.93 5.85 -15.20
N THR A 129 18.37 7.02 -14.75
CA THR A 129 18.21 7.45 -13.35
C THR A 129 16.74 7.68 -13.01
N GLU A 130 15.98 8.33 -13.89
CA GLU A 130 14.54 8.54 -13.68
C GLU A 130 13.75 7.23 -13.68
N ILE A 131 14.10 6.24 -14.52
CA ILE A 131 13.52 4.90 -14.47
C ILE A 131 13.71 4.27 -13.09
N LYS A 132 14.94 4.30 -12.56
CA LYS A 132 15.25 3.75 -11.22
C LYS A 132 14.48 4.46 -10.11
N LYS A 133 14.36 5.79 -10.18
CA LYS A 133 13.56 6.56 -9.21
C LYS A 133 12.09 6.14 -9.26
N LEU A 134 11.53 6.00 -10.46
CA LEU A 134 10.13 5.60 -10.62
C LEU A 134 9.87 4.17 -10.12
N GLN A 135 10.82 3.26 -10.30
CA GLN A 135 10.78 1.91 -9.74
C GLN A 135 10.77 1.93 -8.21
N ALA A 136 11.66 2.69 -7.57
CA ALA A 136 11.71 2.83 -6.12
C ALA A 136 10.45 3.51 -5.55
N GLU A 137 9.91 4.50 -6.29
CA GLU A 137 8.66 5.16 -5.95
C GLU A 137 7.48 4.18 -6.01
N ARG A 138 7.38 3.37 -7.07
CA ARG A 138 6.37 2.30 -7.20
C ARG A 138 6.37 1.39 -5.97
N GLU A 139 7.54 0.87 -5.59
CA GLU A 139 7.67 -0.03 -4.43
C GLU A 139 7.17 0.63 -3.14
N THR A 140 7.60 1.89 -2.92
CA THR A 140 7.22 2.66 -1.73
C THR A 140 5.71 2.94 -1.70
N MET A 141 5.12 3.33 -2.83
CA MET A 141 3.71 3.69 -2.90
C MET A 141 2.80 2.46 -2.85
N LEU A 142 3.20 1.35 -3.45
CA LEU A 142 2.44 0.10 -3.38
C LEU A 142 2.41 -0.45 -1.94
N ALA A 143 3.52 -0.38 -1.21
CA ALA A 143 3.57 -0.77 0.21
C ALA A 143 2.66 0.12 1.08
N LYS A 144 2.64 1.44 0.83
CA LYS A 144 1.72 2.38 1.49
C LYS A 144 0.26 2.08 1.16
N PHE A 145 -0.04 1.79 -0.12
CA PHE A 145 -1.38 1.45 -0.57
C PHE A 145 -1.89 0.17 0.10
N GLN A 146 -1.09 -0.89 0.14
CA GLN A 146 -1.42 -2.13 0.84
C GLN A 146 -1.66 -1.90 2.35
N SER A 147 -0.80 -1.09 2.98
CA SER A 147 -0.97 -0.71 4.39
C SER A 147 -2.26 0.06 4.64
N ALA A 148 -2.62 0.99 3.75
CA ALA A 148 -3.87 1.74 3.82
C ALA A 148 -5.08 0.82 3.61
N GLN A 149 -5.02 -0.09 2.63
CA GLN A 149 -6.07 -1.06 2.35
C GLN A 149 -6.30 -1.99 3.55
N ALA A 150 -5.23 -2.44 4.23
CA ALA A 150 -5.34 -3.23 5.45
C ALA A 150 -6.04 -2.45 6.58
N ARG A 151 -5.73 -1.16 6.76
CA ARG A 151 -6.38 -0.31 7.77
C ARG A 151 -7.87 -0.12 7.47
N VAL A 152 -8.22 0.15 6.21
CA VAL A 152 -9.63 0.27 5.78
C VAL A 152 -10.38 -1.03 6.07
N LYS A 153 -9.81 -2.18 5.69
CA LYS A 153 -10.43 -3.49 5.95
C LYS A 153 -10.61 -3.77 7.45
N ILE A 154 -9.65 -3.40 8.29
CA ILE A 154 -9.78 -3.50 9.76
C ILE A 154 -10.92 -2.60 10.24
N GLN A 155 -11.00 -1.35 9.77
CA GLN A 155 -12.08 -0.43 10.14
C GLN A 155 -13.45 -0.97 9.73
N GLU A 156 -13.60 -1.45 8.50
CA GLU A 156 -14.85 -2.06 8.01
C GLU A 156 -15.26 -3.27 8.85
N GLN A 157 -14.30 -4.11 9.26
CA GLN A 157 -14.57 -5.24 10.15
C GLN A 157 -14.98 -4.78 11.55
N LEU A 158 -14.35 -3.73 12.09
CA LEU A 158 -14.73 -3.17 13.40
C LEU A 158 -16.11 -2.50 13.37
N ASP A 159 -16.42 -1.77 12.31
CA ASP A 159 -17.75 -1.16 12.10
C ASP A 159 -18.82 -2.26 11.95
N GLY A 160 -18.51 -3.36 11.26
CA GLY A 160 -19.36 -4.54 11.17
C GLY A 160 -19.47 -5.35 12.47
N LEU A 161 -18.58 -5.14 13.44
CA LEU A 161 -18.58 -5.74 14.78
C LEU A 161 -19.16 -4.78 15.83
N SER A 162 -19.91 -3.74 15.42
CA SER A 162 -20.40 -2.73 16.35
C SER A 162 -21.12 -3.37 17.54
N VAL A 163 -20.50 -3.20 18.71
CA VAL A 163 -20.94 -3.71 20.01
C VAL A 163 -22.36 -3.23 20.35
N ASP A 164 -22.83 -2.15 19.73
CA ASP A 164 -24.17 -1.58 19.95
C ASP A 164 -25.31 -2.50 19.48
N GLU A 165 -25.16 -3.25 18.38
CA GLU A 165 -26.22 -4.17 17.94
C GLU A 165 -26.27 -5.43 18.81
N GLU A 166 -25.11 -5.99 19.16
CA GLU A 166 -25.00 -7.16 20.04
C GLU A 166 -25.44 -6.82 21.48
N VAL A 167 -25.10 -5.63 21.99
CA VAL A 167 -25.55 -5.16 23.33
C VAL A 167 -27.05 -4.87 23.33
N ARG A 168 -27.61 -4.25 22.27
CA ARG A 168 -29.07 -4.06 22.15
C ARG A 168 -29.83 -5.38 22.07
N ALA A 169 -29.29 -6.38 21.36
CA ALA A 169 -29.87 -7.71 21.32
C ALA A 169 -29.90 -8.37 22.71
N LEU A 170 -28.82 -8.22 23.49
CA LEU A 170 -28.74 -8.74 24.86
C LEU A 170 -29.69 -8.03 25.85
N ASP A 171 -29.97 -6.74 25.66
CA ASP A 171 -30.95 -6.02 26.50
C ASP A 171 -32.39 -6.51 26.29
N ASN A 172 -32.76 -6.86 25.06
CA ASN A 172 -34.07 -7.47 24.77
C ASN A 172 -34.22 -8.83 25.46
N VAL A 173 -33.16 -9.66 25.42
CA VAL A 173 -33.12 -10.95 26.14
C VAL A 173 -33.21 -10.73 27.65
N ARG A 174 -32.50 -9.74 28.20
CA ARG A 174 -32.55 -9.40 29.63
C ARG A 174 -33.94 -8.95 30.07
N SER A 175 -34.64 -8.16 29.25
CA SER A 175 -36.02 -7.72 29.50
C SER A 175 -37.01 -8.90 29.47
N HIS A 176 -36.86 -9.79 28.49
CA HIS A 176 -37.68 -11.00 28.39
C HIS A 176 -37.48 -11.92 29.60
N ILE A 177 -36.23 -12.19 30.00
CA ILE A 177 -35.91 -12.99 31.19
C ILE A 177 -36.55 -12.37 32.45
N LYS A 178 -36.45 -11.05 32.64
CA LYS A 178 -37.10 -10.37 33.77
C LYS A 178 -38.62 -10.53 33.75
N THR A 179 -39.23 -10.43 32.57
CA THR A 179 -40.68 -10.62 32.39
C THR A 179 -41.09 -12.05 32.71
N THR A 180 -40.40 -13.05 32.18
CA THR A 180 -40.66 -14.48 32.45
C THR A 180 -40.48 -14.81 33.93
N ILE A 181 -39.46 -14.26 34.61
CA ILE A 181 -39.28 -14.42 36.07
C ILE A 181 -40.45 -13.79 36.83
N ALA A 182 -40.89 -12.59 36.43
CA ALA A 182 -42.03 -11.92 37.05
C ALA A 182 -43.34 -12.71 36.86
N GLU A 183 -43.57 -13.27 35.67
CA GLU A 183 -44.72 -14.14 35.37
C GLU A 183 -44.70 -15.43 36.20
N ALA A 184 -43.53 -16.08 36.33
CA ALA A 184 -43.38 -17.28 37.15
C ALA A 184 -43.64 -17.00 38.64
N ASN A 185 -43.14 -15.87 39.15
CA ASN A 185 -43.38 -15.44 40.52
C ASN A 185 -44.85 -15.06 40.75
N LEU A 186 -45.49 -14.37 39.78
CA LEU A 186 -46.91 -14.07 39.82
C LEU A 186 -47.75 -15.35 39.83
N GLY A 187 -47.41 -16.35 39.02
CA GLY A 187 -48.08 -17.65 39.02
C GLY A 187 -47.98 -18.35 40.38
N LYS A 188 -46.82 -18.27 41.03
CA LYS A 188 -46.62 -18.78 42.39
C LYS A 188 -47.48 -18.03 43.41
N GLU A 189 -47.47 -16.70 43.41
CA GLU A 189 -48.29 -15.87 44.30
C GLU A 189 -49.81 -16.08 44.08
N LEU A 190 -50.25 -16.22 42.84
CA LEU A 190 -51.64 -16.54 42.49
C LEU A 190 -52.03 -17.94 42.97
N SER A 191 -51.14 -18.92 42.86
CA SER A 191 -51.39 -20.27 43.38
C SER A 191 -51.50 -20.28 44.91
N GLU A 192 -50.65 -19.53 45.61
CA GLU A 192 -50.67 -19.40 47.06
C GLU A 192 -51.89 -18.63 47.57
N SER A 193 -52.40 -17.68 46.76
CA SER A 193 -53.57 -16.86 47.06
C SER A 193 -54.88 -17.45 46.56
N SER A 194 -54.85 -18.53 45.78
CA SER A 194 -56.03 -19.22 45.23
C SER A 194 -56.99 -19.70 46.31
N LEU A 195 -58.28 -19.74 45.96
CA LEU A 195 -59.36 -20.09 46.88
C LEU A 195 -59.17 -21.49 47.47
N ASP A 196 -58.66 -22.44 46.68
CA ASP A 196 -58.38 -23.82 47.08
C ASP A 196 -57.22 -23.92 48.08
N ALA A 197 -56.14 -23.16 47.88
CA ALA A 197 -55.03 -23.08 48.84
C ALA A 197 -55.49 -22.46 50.17
N ARG A 198 -56.35 -21.44 50.12
CA ARG A 198 -56.99 -20.84 51.30
C ARG A 198 -57.96 -21.81 51.98
N LEU A 199 -58.76 -22.57 51.21
CA LEU A 199 -59.70 -23.56 51.72
C LEU A 199 -58.98 -24.75 52.38
N GLY A 200 -57.84 -25.18 51.82
CA GLY A 200 -56.97 -26.18 52.41
C GLY A 200 -56.36 -25.72 53.74
N LYS A 201 -55.83 -24.49 53.80
CA LYS A 201 -55.35 -23.88 55.05
C LYS A 201 -56.47 -23.78 56.10
N LEU A 202 -57.68 -23.39 55.70
CA LEU A 202 -58.85 -23.32 56.58
C LEU A 202 -59.23 -24.69 57.13
N LYS A 203 -59.28 -25.73 56.30
CA LYS A 203 -59.56 -27.11 56.74
C LYS A 203 -58.53 -27.61 57.76
N ASN A 204 -57.25 -27.32 57.54
CA ASN A 204 -56.19 -27.70 58.49
C ASN A 204 -56.34 -26.97 59.83
N GLN A 205 -56.67 -25.68 59.81
CA GLN A 205 -56.96 -24.92 61.03
C GLN A 205 -58.20 -25.42 61.78
N VAL A 206 -59.26 -25.82 61.07
CA VAL A 206 -60.47 -26.39 61.68
C VAL A 206 -60.17 -27.75 62.31
N GLY A 207 -59.36 -28.59 61.64
CA GLY A 207 -58.89 -29.87 62.19
C GLY A 207 -58.13 -29.70 63.51
N ASP A 208 -57.23 -28.72 63.60
CA ASP A 208 -56.49 -28.41 64.82
C ASP A 208 -57.39 -27.95 65.98
N VAL A 209 -58.44 -27.18 65.68
CA VAL A 209 -59.41 -26.72 66.70
C VAL A 209 -60.24 -27.89 67.22
N GLN A 210 -60.67 -28.80 66.34
CA GLN A 210 -61.38 -30.03 66.73
C GLN A 210 -60.49 -30.96 67.56
N ALA A 211 -59.21 -31.13 67.18
CA ALA A 211 -58.25 -31.93 67.93
C ALA A 211 -57.99 -31.34 69.33
N LYS A 212 -57.86 -30.01 69.45
CA LYS A 212 -57.76 -29.32 70.76
C LYS A 212 -59.00 -29.54 71.61
N LYS A 213 -60.19 -29.45 71.03
CA LYS A 213 -61.45 -29.66 71.75
C LYS A 213 -61.60 -31.10 72.25
N GLN A 214 -61.21 -32.09 71.45
CA GLN A 214 -61.17 -33.50 71.87
C GLN A 214 -60.15 -33.74 72.99
N LEU A 215 -58.99 -33.07 72.95
CA LEU A 215 -57.99 -33.16 74.01
C LEU A 215 -58.50 -32.56 75.33
N GLU A 216 -59.17 -31.41 75.27
CA GLU A 216 -59.83 -30.77 76.43
C GLU A 216 -60.89 -31.70 77.05
N GLU A 217 -61.75 -32.30 76.22
CA GLU A 217 -62.78 -33.25 76.69
C GLU A 217 -62.16 -34.50 77.33
N LEU A 218 -61.07 -35.03 76.78
CA LEU A 218 -60.33 -36.15 77.37
C LEU A 218 -59.67 -35.78 78.71
N LYS A 219 -59.13 -34.56 78.83
CA LYS A 219 -58.60 -34.04 80.10
C LYS A 219 -59.70 -33.89 81.15
N ALA A 220 -60.85 -33.33 80.77
CA ALA A 220 -62.01 -33.20 81.65
C ALA A 220 -62.51 -34.57 82.16
N LYS A 221 -62.59 -35.58 81.26
CA LYS A 221 -62.93 -36.96 81.66
C LYS A 221 -61.92 -37.57 82.64
N LYS A 222 -60.62 -37.34 82.44
CA LYS A 222 -59.59 -37.81 83.38
C LYS A 222 -59.66 -37.10 84.74
N ALA A 223 -59.96 -35.80 84.77
CA ALA A 223 -60.15 -35.06 86.01
C ALA A 223 -61.38 -35.55 86.80
N ALA A 224 -62.48 -35.87 86.11
CA ALA A 224 -63.68 -36.44 86.73
C ALA A 224 -63.42 -37.84 87.32
N GLN A 225 -62.59 -38.67 86.67
CA GLN A 225 -62.18 -39.97 87.18
C GLN A 225 -61.29 -39.87 88.43
N GLN A 226 -60.46 -38.83 88.54
CA GLN A 226 -59.65 -38.59 89.74
C GLN A 226 -60.49 -38.11 90.93
N GLN A 227 -61.57 -37.36 90.70
CA GLN A 227 -62.50 -36.94 91.76
C GLN A 227 -63.36 -38.10 92.30
N GLN A 228 -63.73 -39.08 91.46
CA GLN A 228 -64.46 -40.29 91.91
C GLN A 228 -63.58 -41.26 92.72
N GLY A 229 -62.25 -41.15 92.63
CA GLY A 229 -61.32 -41.91 93.47
C GLY A 229 -61.18 -41.38 94.91
N GLN A 230 -61.46 -40.09 95.15
CA GLN A 230 -61.34 -39.48 96.48
C GLN A 230 -62.61 -39.60 97.33
N GLN A 231 -63.78 -39.91 96.73
CA GLN A 231 -65.04 -40.13 97.45
C GLN A 231 -65.22 -41.57 97.99
N LYS A 232 -64.30 -42.50 97.72
CA LYS A 232 -64.35 -43.88 98.23
C LYS A 232 -63.49 -44.14 99.47
N THR A 233 -62.92 -43.09 100.09
CA THR A 233 -62.03 -43.23 101.25
C THR A 233 -62.45 -42.39 102.47
N MET A 234 -63.71 -41.99 102.54
CA MET A 234 -64.34 -41.42 103.74
C MET A 234 -65.49 -42.33 104.17
#